data_AF-A0AAU2PDV1-F1
#
_entry.id   AF-A0AAU2PDV1-F1
#
_cell.length_a   1.000
_cell.length_b   1.000
_cell.length_c   1.000
_cell.angle_alpha   90.00
_cell.angle_beta   90.00
_cell.angle_gamma   90.00
#
_symmetry.space_group_name_H-M   'P 1'
#
loop_
_entity.id
_entity.type
_entity.pdbx_description
1 polymer ?
#
loop_
_entity_poly.entity_id
_entity_poly.type
_entity_poly.pdbx_seq_one_letter_code
_entity_poly.pdbx_strand_id
1 'polypeptide(L)'
;MSHDLYFLNRHDGQSWDEVLKAMEDAAEDSEPISARLLGAWDRIVPQARTLLGEVHITAAVILGKVFALSAIVEKETGLTAYDPQAERPLAQASTQGAIALMSRTTEDLHRRYGD
;
A
#
# COMPACT_ATOMS: atom_id res chain seq x y z
N MET A 1 11.19 6.17 -5.45
CA MET A 1 11.94 4.90 -5.35
C MET A 1 11.37 4.13 -4.18
N SER A 2 10.79 2.95 -4.42
CA SER A 2 10.41 2.02 -3.35
C SER A 2 11.64 1.21 -2.95
N HIS A 3 11.74 0.90 -1.66
CA HIS A 3 12.75 -0.02 -1.14
C HIS A 3 11.99 -1.17 -0.48
N ASP A 4 12.23 -2.39 -0.95
CA ASP A 4 11.67 -3.59 -0.37
C ASP A 4 12.63 -4.15 0.69
N LEU A 5 12.08 -4.62 1.80
CA LEU A 5 12.83 -5.22 2.90
C LEU A 5 12.35 -6.66 3.10
N TYR A 6 13.25 -7.61 2.94
CA TYR A 6 12.97 -9.04 3.08
C TYR A 6 13.50 -9.58 4.42
N PHE A 7 12.67 -10.32 5.15
CA PHE A 7 13.06 -11.03 6.37
C PHE A 7 13.20 -12.52 6.04
N LEU A 8 14.43 -12.99 5.91
CA LEU A 8 14.75 -14.35 5.47
C LEU A 8 15.37 -15.16 6.61
N ASN A 9 14.95 -16.42 6.75
CA ASN A 9 15.58 -17.33 7.70
C ASN A 9 16.81 -17.95 7.03
N ARG A 10 18.00 -17.51 7.46
CA ARG A 10 19.27 -18.05 6.99
C ARG A 10 19.82 -19.01 8.02
N HIS A 11 20.15 -20.23 7.60
CA HIS A 11 20.82 -21.21 8.45
C HIS A 11 22.34 -20.98 8.49
N ASP A 12 22.98 -21.47 9.55
CA ASP A 12 24.43 -21.38 9.70
C ASP A 12 25.14 -22.09 8.54
N GLY A 13 26.05 -21.36 7.87
CA GLY A 13 26.79 -21.85 6.71
C GLY A 13 26.09 -21.68 5.35
N GLN A 14 24.83 -21.24 5.32
CA GLN A 14 24.09 -21.02 4.07
C GLN A 14 24.51 -19.70 3.40
N SER A 15 24.72 -19.72 2.08
CA SER A 15 25.03 -18.52 1.31
C SER A 15 23.79 -17.66 1.04
N TRP A 16 23.98 -16.37 0.77
CA TRP A 16 22.86 -15.48 0.47
C TRP A 16 22.18 -15.78 -0.85
N ASP A 17 22.93 -16.21 -1.87
CA ASP A 17 22.37 -16.60 -3.16
C ASP A 17 21.42 -17.80 -3.03
N GLU A 18 21.78 -18.78 -2.20
CA GLU A 18 20.92 -19.92 -1.90
C GLU A 18 19.65 -19.52 -1.16
N VAL A 19 19.74 -18.56 -0.22
CA VAL A 19 18.57 -18.07 0.53
C VAL A 19 17.61 -17.28 -0.37
N LEU A 20 18.14 -16.43 -1.24
CA LEU A 20 17.33 -15.64 -2.18
C LEU A 20 16.66 -16.53 -3.22
N LYS A 21 17.39 -17.49 -3.78
CA LYS A 21 16.83 -18.46 -4.72
C LYS A 21 15.72 -19.30 -4.09
N ALA A 22 15.91 -19.78 -2.87
CA ALA A 22 14.88 -20.54 -2.16
C ALA A 22 13.61 -19.70 -1.89
N MET A 23 13.75 -18.39 -1.70
CA MET A 23 12.61 -17.48 -1.55
C MET A 23 11.86 -17.25 -2.88
N GLU A 24 12.57 -17.12 -4.00
CA GLU A 24 11.96 -17.02 -5.32
C GLU A 24 11.16 -18.30 -5.65
N ASP A 25 11.77 -19.48 -5.43
CA ASP A 25 11.12 -20.77 -5.64
C ASP A 25 9.86 -20.93 -4.77
N ALA A 26 9.91 -20.51 -3.49
CA ALA A 26 8.78 -20.55 -2.56
C ALA A 26 7.73 -19.44 -2.78
N ALA A 27 8.03 -18.43 -3.60
CA ALA A 27 7.04 -17.43 -4.01
C ALA A 27 6.23 -17.90 -5.22
N GLU A 28 6.83 -18.71 -6.09
CA GLU A 28 6.14 -19.39 -7.19
C GLU A 28 5.18 -20.46 -6.67
N ASP A 29 5.63 -21.26 -5.71
CA ASP A 29 4.81 -22.24 -5.00
C ASP A 29 4.21 -21.57 -3.75
N SER A 30 2.96 -21.10 -3.81
CA SER A 30 2.27 -20.45 -2.66
C SER A 30 2.16 -21.38 -1.44
N GLU A 31 3.24 -21.46 -0.66
CA GLU A 31 3.30 -22.27 0.54
C GLU A 31 2.39 -21.68 1.63
N PRO A 32 1.73 -22.52 2.44
CA PRO A 32 0.91 -22.05 3.53
C PRO A 32 1.74 -21.29 4.58
N ILE A 33 1.24 -20.14 5.03
CA ILE A 33 1.86 -19.39 6.13
C ILE A 33 1.86 -20.26 7.40
N SER A 34 3.03 -20.47 7.98
CA SER A 34 3.15 -21.31 9.18
C SER A 34 2.38 -20.74 10.38
N ALA A 35 1.78 -21.62 11.20
CA ALA A 35 1.08 -21.24 12.42
C ALA A 35 1.96 -20.45 13.42
N ARG A 36 3.28 -20.73 13.43
CA ARG A 36 4.25 -19.97 14.22
C ARG A 36 4.36 -18.52 13.76
N LEU A 37 4.35 -18.30 12.44
CA LEU A 37 4.44 -16.96 11.86
C LEU A 37 3.12 -16.19 12.06
N LEU A 38 1.97 -16.86 11.91
CA LEU A 38 0.66 -16.28 12.26
C LEU A 38 0.61 -15.83 13.72
N GLY A 39 1.00 -16.70 14.66
CA GLY A 39 1.04 -16.32 16.07
C GLY A 39 2.05 -15.22 16.40
N ALA A 40 3.13 -15.08 15.60
CA ALA A 40 4.05 -13.95 15.72
C ALA A 40 3.42 -12.65 15.21
N TRP A 41 2.61 -12.71 14.15
CA TRP A 41 1.90 -11.57 13.59
C TRP A 41 0.95 -10.92 14.60
N ASP A 42 0.20 -11.73 15.36
CA ASP A 42 -0.70 -11.25 16.43
C ASP A 42 0.04 -10.45 17.51
N ARG A 43 1.34 -10.73 17.71
CA ARG A 43 2.19 -9.99 18.65
C ARG A 43 2.84 -8.76 18.04
N ILE A 44 3.22 -8.83 16.75
CA ILE A 44 3.91 -7.74 16.04
C ILE A 44 2.96 -6.58 15.78
N VAL A 45 1.73 -6.84 15.35
CA VAL A 45 0.78 -5.79 14.94
C VAL A 45 0.51 -4.75 16.04
N PRO A 46 0.21 -5.12 17.31
CA PRO A 46 0.02 -4.14 18.38
C PRO A 46 1.27 -3.31 18.69
N GLN A 47 2.45 -3.92 18.60
CA GLN A 47 3.73 -3.25 18.86
C GLN A 47 4.06 -2.26 17.74
N ALA A 48 3.85 -2.65 16.48
CA ALA A 48 4.01 -1.78 15.33
C ALA A 48 3.05 -0.58 15.40
N ARG A 49 1.79 -0.80 15.78
CA ARG A 49 0.81 0.29 15.99
C ARG A 49 1.20 1.24 17.12
N THR A 50 1.76 0.71 18.21
CA THR A 50 2.27 1.54 19.31
C THR A 50 3.45 2.40 18.86
N LEU A 51 4.36 1.81 18.08
CA LEU A 51 5.59 2.46 17.64
C LEU A 51 5.35 3.48 16.51
N LEU A 52 4.54 3.11 15.52
CA LEU A 52 4.30 3.90 14.32
C LEU A 52 3.08 4.84 14.47
N GLY A 53 2.28 4.66 15.52
CA GLY A 53 0.97 5.29 15.66
C GLY A 53 -0.05 4.73 14.67
N GLU A 54 -1.13 5.46 14.45
CA GLU A 54 -2.05 5.19 13.34
C GLU A 54 -1.34 5.41 12.00
N VAL A 55 -0.91 4.33 11.35
CA VAL A 55 -0.45 4.38 9.95
C VAL A 55 -1.68 4.36 9.05
N HIS A 56 -2.34 5.51 8.96
CA HIS A 56 -3.45 5.71 8.03
C HIS A 56 -2.91 6.14 6.68
N ILE A 57 -2.62 5.19 5.80
CA ILE A 57 -2.61 5.46 4.35
C ILE A 57 -4.07 5.62 3.94
N THR A 58 -4.63 6.80 4.21
CA THR A 58 -6.00 7.07 3.78
C THR A 58 -6.03 7.29 2.27
N ALA A 59 -7.16 6.95 1.66
CA ALA A 59 -7.47 7.37 0.30
C ALA A 59 -7.26 8.89 0.12
N ALA A 60 -7.53 9.68 1.16
CA ALA A 60 -7.28 11.11 1.19
C ALA A 60 -5.81 11.51 1.02
N VAL A 61 -4.90 10.83 1.73
CA VAL A 61 -3.47 11.10 1.63
C VAL A 61 -2.93 10.71 0.26
N ILE A 62 -3.37 9.58 -0.30
CA ILE A 62 -2.97 9.14 -1.64
C ILE A 62 -3.51 10.09 -2.71
N LEU A 63 -4.82 10.38 -2.69
CA LEU A 63 -5.44 11.30 -3.63
C LEU A 63 -4.75 12.67 -3.55
N GLY A 64 -4.56 13.23 -2.36
CA GLY A 64 -3.85 14.50 -2.19
C GLY A 64 -2.47 14.52 -2.85
N LYS A 65 -1.71 13.42 -2.75
CA LYS A 65 -0.40 13.28 -3.42
C LYS A 65 -0.52 13.17 -4.93
N VAL A 66 -1.51 12.46 -5.46
CA VAL A 66 -1.76 12.33 -6.91
C VAL A 66 -2.12 13.68 -7.51
N PHE A 67 -3.00 14.44 -6.86
CA PHE A 67 -3.36 15.81 -7.29
C PHE A 67 -2.15 16.74 -7.26
N ALA A 68 -1.32 16.68 -6.20
CA ALA A 68 -0.11 17.50 -6.09
C ALA A 68 0.92 17.16 -7.19
N LEU A 69 1.11 15.87 -7.49
CA LEU A 69 1.99 15.43 -8.57
C LEU A 69 1.48 15.89 -9.93
N SER A 70 0.19 15.76 -10.19
CA SER A 70 -0.45 16.24 -11.40
C SER A 70 -0.18 17.73 -11.62
N ALA A 71 -0.38 18.56 -10.59
CA ALA A 71 -0.15 20.01 -10.69
C ALA A 71 1.31 20.35 -11.05
N ILE A 72 2.29 19.56 -10.56
CA ILE A 72 3.70 19.73 -10.93
C ILE A 72 3.90 19.40 -12.41
N VAL A 73 3.36 18.27 -12.88
CA VAL A 73 3.46 17.86 -14.29
C VAL A 73 2.83 18.91 -15.21
N GLU A 74 1.63 19.39 -14.89
CA GLU A 74 0.93 20.42 -15.67
C GLU A 74 1.76 21.71 -15.74
N LYS A 75 2.33 22.14 -14.62
CA LYS A 75 3.18 23.34 -14.55
C LYS A 75 4.45 23.21 -15.41
N GLU A 76 5.16 22.09 -15.32
CA GLU A 76 6.46 21.92 -15.97
C GLU A 76 6.34 21.55 -17.46
N THR A 77 5.21 20.98 -17.89
CA THR A 77 5.02 20.50 -19.28
C THR A 77 4.04 21.33 -20.09
N GLY A 78 3.16 22.10 -19.44
CA GLY A 78 2.04 22.79 -20.09
C GLY A 78 0.89 21.87 -20.51
N LEU A 79 0.95 20.57 -20.19
CA LEU A 79 -0.14 19.62 -20.43
C LEU A 79 -1.24 19.77 -19.37
N THR A 80 -2.46 19.33 -19.69
CA THR A 80 -3.60 19.29 -18.75
C THR A 80 -3.87 17.85 -18.34
N ALA A 81 -3.93 17.58 -17.05
CA ALA A 81 -4.37 16.31 -16.51
C ALA A 81 -5.90 16.20 -16.59
N TYR A 82 -6.37 15.13 -17.21
CA TYR A 82 -7.79 14.89 -17.47
C TYR A 82 -8.25 13.66 -16.69
N ASP A 83 -9.38 13.79 -15.98
CA ASP A 83 -10.04 12.67 -15.33
C ASP A 83 -11.11 12.09 -16.27
N PRO A 84 -10.91 10.89 -16.84
CA PRO A 84 -11.86 10.28 -17.76
C PRO A 84 -13.15 9.81 -17.07
N GLN A 85 -13.16 9.62 -15.75
CA GLN A 85 -14.37 9.22 -15.03
C GLN A 85 -15.27 10.42 -14.73
N ALA A 86 -14.67 11.59 -14.47
CA ALA A 86 -15.38 12.85 -14.24
C ALA A 86 -15.59 13.67 -15.52
N GLU A 87 -15.04 13.20 -16.64
CA GLU A 87 -15.01 13.81 -17.97
C GLU A 87 -14.57 15.28 -17.96
N ARG A 88 -13.61 15.63 -17.10
CA ARG A 88 -13.18 17.01 -16.89
C ARG A 88 -11.70 17.09 -16.48
N PRO A 89 -11.06 18.27 -16.59
CA PRO A 89 -9.73 18.49 -16.05
C PRO A 89 -9.66 18.15 -14.56
N LEU A 90 -8.57 17.51 -14.13
CA LEU A 90 -8.39 17.07 -12.75
C LEU A 90 -8.45 18.24 -11.76
N ALA A 91 -7.95 19.42 -12.14
CA ALA A 91 -8.06 20.65 -11.35
C ALA A 91 -9.52 21.08 -11.03
N GLN A 92 -10.50 20.60 -11.82
CA GLN A 92 -11.93 20.85 -11.62
C GLN A 92 -12.65 19.68 -10.94
N ALA A 93 -11.95 18.57 -10.69
CA ALA A 93 -12.48 17.47 -9.89
C ALA A 93 -12.38 17.83 -8.41
N SER A 94 -13.48 17.68 -7.66
CA SER A 94 -13.44 17.96 -6.23
C SER A 94 -12.65 16.87 -5.52
N THR A 95 -11.47 17.22 -4.98
CA THR A 95 -10.68 16.32 -4.14
C THR A 95 -11.51 15.81 -2.95
N GLN A 96 -12.32 16.67 -2.34
CA GLN A 96 -13.22 16.31 -1.24
C GLN A 96 -14.32 15.32 -1.65
N GLY A 97 -14.89 15.45 -2.85
CA GLY A 97 -15.89 14.51 -3.35
C GLY A 97 -15.32 13.12 -3.63
N ALA A 98 -14.13 13.04 -4.22
CA ALA A 98 -13.43 11.77 -4.45
C ALA A 98 -13.03 11.09 -3.13
N ILE A 99 -12.53 11.89 -2.17
CA ILE A 99 -12.17 11.41 -0.83
C ILE A 99 -13.40 10.90 -0.09
N ALA A 100 -14.50 11.64 -0.10
CA ALA A 100 -15.74 11.24 0.55
C ALA A 100 -16.36 9.99 -0.08
N LEU A 101 -16.27 9.84 -1.41
CA LEU A 101 -16.74 8.65 -2.11
C LEU A 101 -15.90 7.43 -1.73
N MET A 102 -14.57 7.52 -1.82
CA MET A 102 -13.68 6.43 -1.42
C MET A 102 -13.82 6.09 0.05
N SER A 103 -13.90 7.08 0.95
CA SER A 103 -14.07 6.84 2.40
C SER A 103 -15.38 6.08 2.68
N ARG A 104 -16.49 6.45 2.02
CA ARG A 104 -17.75 5.72 2.14
C ARG A 104 -17.67 4.30 1.61
N THR A 105 -16.99 4.08 0.48
CA THR A 105 -16.80 2.74 -0.08
C THR A 105 -15.91 1.88 0.83
N THR A 106 -14.84 2.44 1.38
CA THR A 106 -13.96 1.76 2.33
C THR A 106 -14.70 1.45 3.63
N GLU A 107 -15.48 2.38 4.18
CA GLU A 107 -16.31 2.14 5.36
C GLU A 107 -17.43 1.12 5.11
N ASP A 108 -18.07 1.13 3.94
CA ASP A 108 -19.09 0.14 3.57
C ASP A 108 -18.48 -1.25 3.40
N LEU A 109 -17.31 -1.36 2.76
CA LEU A 109 -16.57 -2.63 2.66
C LEU A 109 -16.12 -3.13 4.03
N HIS A 110 -15.58 -2.25 4.89
CA HIS A 110 -15.20 -2.60 6.25
C HIS A 110 -16.41 -3.04 7.09
N ARG A 111 -17.57 -2.40 6.94
CA ARG A 111 -18.79 -2.80 7.64
C ARG A 111 -19.32 -4.17 7.17
N ARG A 112 -19.17 -4.50 5.89
CA ARG A 112 -19.70 -5.74 5.30
C ARG A 112 -18.76 -6.93 5.43
N TYR A 113 -17.45 -6.68 5.47
CA TYR A 113 -16.42 -7.72 5.35
C TYR A 113 -15.28 -7.57 6.36
N GLY A 114 -15.30 -6.54 7.21
CA GLY A 114 -14.36 -6.40 8.32
C GLY A 114 -14.98 -7.00 9.58
N ASP A 115 -14.32 -8.02 10.12
CA ASP A 115 -14.58 -8.54 11.47
C ASP A 115 -14.24 -7.49 12.55
#